data_AF-C6KI88-F1
#
_entry.id   AF-C6KI88-F1
#
_cell.length_a   1.000
_cell.length_b   1.000
_cell.length_c   1.000
_cell.angle_alpha   90.00
_cell.angle_beta   90.00
_cell.angle_gamma   90.00
#
_symmetry.space_group_name_H-M   'P 1'
#
loop_
_entity.id
_entity.type
_entity.pdbx_description
1 polymer ?
#
loop_
_entity_poly.entity_id
_entity_poly.type
_entity_poly.pdbx_seq_one_letter_code
_entity_poly.pdbx_strand_id
1 'polypeptide(L)'
;LLLFYSLFPLLLALPLLGGLVWFGVARGLAPLREVQAEVQQRSARHLQPIAVEAVPLEIRGLIDELNLLLERLRTALEAERRLTSDAAHEIRTPLASLRTHAQVALRSENPKAHARGLLQVSRSVERISTLMEQILLLARLDGDALLEQFHPVNLATLAENVLSELARQAIDKDIELSLHQ
;
A
#
# COMPACT_ATOMS: atom_id res chain seq x y z
N LEU A 1 6.32 -13.47 -75.12
CA LEU A 1 4.87 -13.60 -74.82
C LEU A 1 4.60 -14.50 -73.61
N LEU A 2 5.10 -15.75 -73.57
CA LEU A 2 4.90 -16.67 -72.43
C LEU A 2 5.45 -16.15 -71.08
N LEU A 3 6.63 -15.52 -71.07
CA LEU A 3 7.21 -14.93 -69.86
C LEU A 3 6.37 -13.76 -69.28
N PHE A 4 5.74 -12.96 -70.14
CA PHE A 4 4.92 -11.81 -69.72
C PHE A 4 3.59 -12.26 -69.10
N TYR A 5 3.00 -13.33 -69.66
CA TYR A 5 1.77 -13.92 -69.16
C TYR A 5 1.97 -14.64 -67.80
N SER A 6 3.14 -15.23 -67.57
CA SER A 6 3.50 -15.83 -66.29
C SER A 6 3.85 -14.81 -65.20
N LEU A 7 4.28 -13.60 -65.56
CA LEU A 7 4.66 -12.56 -64.60
C LEU A 7 3.48 -11.73 -64.10
N PHE A 8 2.43 -11.60 -64.91
CA PHE A 8 1.20 -10.88 -64.57
C PHE A 8 0.50 -11.37 -63.27
N PRO A 9 0.26 -12.68 -63.05
CA PRO A 9 -0.36 -13.14 -61.80
C PRO A 9 0.53 -12.88 -60.59
N LEU A 10 1.86 -12.94 -60.74
CA LEU A 10 2.81 -12.62 -59.67
C LEU A 10 2.77 -11.13 -59.31
N LEU A 11 2.69 -10.27 -60.32
CA LEU A 11 2.59 -8.82 -60.16
C LEU A 11 1.28 -8.39 -59.48
N LEU A 12 0.20 -9.15 -59.66
CA LEU A 12 -1.08 -8.94 -58.99
C LEU A 12 -1.14 -9.57 -57.59
N ALA A 13 -0.53 -10.75 -57.42
CA ALA A 13 -0.54 -11.49 -56.15
C ALA A 13 0.26 -10.78 -55.05
N LEU A 14 1.37 -10.13 -55.40
CA LEU A 14 2.24 -9.45 -54.45
C LEU A 14 1.52 -8.31 -53.67
N PRO A 15 0.87 -7.32 -54.32
CA PRO A 15 0.14 -6.27 -53.61
C PRO A 15 -1.09 -6.82 -52.89
N LEU A 16 -1.74 -7.87 -53.43
CA LEU A 16 -2.88 -8.52 -52.78
C LEU A 16 -2.45 -9.15 -51.44
N LEU A 17 -1.38 -9.94 -51.45
CA LEU A 17 -0.78 -10.52 -50.23
C LEU A 17 -0.31 -9.43 -49.27
N GLY A 18 0.35 -8.39 -49.77
CA GLY A 18 0.78 -7.25 -48.96
C GLY A 18 -0.39 -6.56 -48.26
N GLY A 19 -1.49 -6.32 -48.98
CA GLY A 19 -2.72 -5.75 -48.41
C GLY A 19 -3.38 -6.66 -47.37
N LEU A 20 -3.36 -7.98 -47.59
CA LEU A 20 -3.95 -8.95 -46.68
C LEU A 20 -3.15 -9.10 -45.39
N VAL A 21 -1.81 -9.10 -45.49
CA VAL A 21 -0.90 -9.06 -44.33
C VAL A 21 -1.07 -7.75 -43.57
N TRP A 22 -1.08 -6.61 -44.27
CA TRP A 22 -1.30 -5.30 -43.66
C TRP A 22 -2.63 -5.26 -42.89
N PHE A 23 -3.71 -5.74 -43.50
CA PHE A 23 -5.03 -5.79 -42.86
C PHE A 23 -5.03 -6.71 -41.64
N GLY A 24 -4.42 -7.90 -41.74
CA GLY A 24 -4.30 -8.84 -40.62
C GLY A 24 -3.52 -8.26 -39.45
N VAL A 25 -2.37 -7.63 -39.71
CA VAL A 25 -1.52 -7.00 -38.67
C VAL A 25 -2.23 -5.78 -38.06
N ALA A 26 -2.80 -4.90 -38.87
CA ALA A 26 -3.51 -3.72 -38.38
C ALA A 26 -4.69 -4.10 -37.47
N ARG A 27 -5.44 -5.14 -37.84
CA ARG A 27 -6.56 -5.65 -37.05
C ARG A 27 -6.09 -6.39 -35.80
N GLY A 28 -5.01 -7.17 -35.89
CA GLY A 28 -4.42 -7.89 -34.76
C GLY A 28 -3.80 -6.98 -33.69
N LEU A 29 -3.27 -5.82 -34.10
CA LEU A 29 -2.68 -4.82 -33.18
C LEU A 29 -3.70 -3.81 -32.63
N ALA A 30 -4.93 -3.76 -33.16
CA ALA A 30 -5.95 -2.83 -32.68
C ALA A 30 -6.28 -3.00 -31.18
N PRO A 31 -6.45 -4.22 -30.63
CA PRO A 31 -6.71 -4.41 -29.20
C PRO A 31 -5.59 -3.89 -28.29
N LEU A 32 -4.33 -3.94 -28.74
CA LEU A 32 -3.20 -3.39 -27.97
C LEU A 32 -3.30 -1.87 -27.82
N ARG A 33 -3.82 -1.17 -28.82
CA ARG A 33 -4.03 0.28 -28.76
C ARG A 33 -5.15 0.65 -27.78
N GLU A 34 -6.19 -0.18 -27.71
CA GLU A 34 -7.29 -0.01 -26.73
C GLU A 34 -6.78 -0.22 -25.31
N VAL A 35 -6.03 -1.30 -25.06
CA VAL A 35 -5.40 -1.54 -23.76
C VAL A 35 -4.44 -0.40 -23.40
N GLN A 36 -3.62 0.06 -24.33
CA GLN A 36 -2.72 1.20 -24.12
C GLN A 36 -3.50 2.46 -23.73
N ALA A 37 -4.61 2.76 -24.40
CA ALA A 37 -5.45 3.92 -24.10
C ALA A 37 -6.11 3.81 -22.72
N GLU A 38 -6.55 2.61 -22.33
CA GLU A 38 -7.09 2.34 -20.98
C GLU A 38 -6.01 2.53 -19.89
N VAL A 39 -4.81 2.00 -20.11
CA VAL A 39 -3.67 2.15 -19.19
C VAL A 39 -3.26 3.62 -19.04
N GLN A 40 -3.21 4.38 -20.13
CA GLN A 40 -2.87 5.80 -20.09
C GLN A 40 -3.88 6.65 -19.30
N GLN A 41 -5.12 6.19 -19.18
CA GLN A 41 -6.15 6.83 -18.35
C GLN A 41 -6.04 6.45 -16.87
N ARG A 42 -5.24 5.42 -16.51
CA ARG A 42 -5.05 5.02 -15.12
C ARG A 42 -4.20 6.04 -14.37
N SER A 43 -4.61 6.33 -13.15
CA SER A 43 -3.91 7.24 -12.24
C SER A 43 -4.04 6.74 -10.81
N ALA A 44 -3.30 7.32 -9.87
CA ALA A 44 -3.40 6.99 -8.43
C ALA A 44 -4.83 7.15 -7.84
N ARG A 45 -5.76 7.79 -8.56
CA ARG A 45 -7.17 7.92 -8.18
C ARG A 45 -8.12 7.03 -8.99
N HIS A 46 -7.64 6.46 -10.09
CA HIS A 46 -8.42 5.66 -11.04
C HIS A 46 -7.63 4.39 -11.41
N LEU A 47 -7.72 3.37 -10.53
CA LEU A 47 -7.08 2.06 -10.68
C LEU A 47 -8.11 0.96 -11.00
N GLN A 48 -9.17 1.31 -11.72
CA GLN A 48 -10.18 0.34 -12.13
C GLN A 48 -9.56 -0.70 -13.07
N PRO A 49 -10.05 -1.96 -13.04
CA PRO A 49 -9.59 -2.98 -13.96
C PRO A 49 -9.72 -2.53 -15.42
N ILE A 50 -8.83 -3.03 -16.27
CA ILE A 50 -8.90 -2.85 -17.73
C ILE A 50 -9.96 -3.81 -18.25
N ALA A 51 -11.09 -3.25 -18.69
CA ALA A 51 -12.21 -4.00 -19.25
C ALA A 51 -12.19 -3.91 -20.78
N VAL A 52 -11.62 -4.91 -21.44
CA VAL A 52 -11.68 -5.03 -22.90
C VAL A 52 -12.43 -6.33 -23.23
N GLU A 53 -13.56 -6.21 -23.91
CA GLU A 53 -14.51 -7.32 -24.13
C GLU A 53 -14.03 -8.32 -25.20
N ALA A 54 -13.23 -7.86 -26.17
CA ALA A 54 -12.84 -8.64 -27.34
C ALA A 54 -11.30 -8.76 -27.48
N VAL A 55 -10.65 -9.35 -26.48
CA VAL A 55 -9.19 -9.53 -26.47
C VAL A 55 -8.79 -10.90 -27.04
N PRO A 56 -7.81 -10.95 -27.96
CA PRO A 56 -7.18 -12.20 -28.39
C PRO A 56 -6.62 -13.00 -27.19
N LEU A 57 -6.61 -14.34 -27.31
CA LEU A 57 -6.13 -15.23 -26.24
C LEU A 57 -4.66 -14.95 -25.87
N GLU A 58 -3.87 -14.48 -26.83
CA GLU A 58 -2.45 -14.18 -26.71
C GLU A 58 -2.17 -13.03 -25.74
N ILE A 59 -3.08 -12.07 -25.59
CA ILE A 59 -2.90 -10.87 -24.75
C ILE A 59 -3.70 -10.96 -23.45
N ARG A 60 -4.67 -11.88 -23.35
CA ARG A 60 -5.52 -12.05 -22.16
C ARG A 60 -4.70 -12.22 -20.87
N GLY A 61 -3.70 -13.09 -20.88
CA GLY A 61 -2.85 -13.32 -19.70
C GLY A 61 -2.07 -12.07 -19.24
N LEU A 62 -1.66 -11.20 -20.18
CA LEU A 62 -1.02 -9.93 -19.84
C LEU A 62 -2.00 -8.96 -19.15
N ILE A 63 -3.25 -8.92 -19.63
CA ILE A 63 -4.30 -8.07 -19.03
C ILE A 63 -4.64 -8.56 -17.62
N ASP A 64 -4.73 -9.88 -17.43
CA ASP A 64 -5.01 -10.47 -16.11
C ASP A 64 -3.92 -10.11 -15.10
N GLU A 65 -2.65 -10.26 -15.47
CA GLU A 65 -1.51 -9.85 -14.62
C GLU A 65 -1.48 -8.34 -14.36
N LEU A 66 -1.79 -7.53 -15.37
CA LEU A 66 -1.87 -6.08 -15.22
C LEU A 66 -3.01 -5.67 -14.26
N ASN A 67 -4.16 -6.32 -14.35
CA ASN A 67 -5.27 -6.11 -13.42
C ASN A 67 -4.90 -6.53 -12.00
N LEU A 68 -4.16 -7.63 -11.83
CA LEU A 68 -3.65 -8.05 -10.53
C LEU A 68 -2.69 -7.01 -9.94
N LEU A 69 -1.80 -6.44 -10.76
CA LEU A 69 -0.90 -5.36 -10.35
C LEU A 69 -1.67 -4.09 -9.97
N LEU A 70 -2.67 -3.69 -10.76
CA LEU A 70 -3.54 -2.54 -10.46
C LEU A 70 -4.27 -2.72 -9.13
N GLU A 71 -4.74 -3.93 -8.84
CA GLU A 71 -5.43 -4.25 -7.59
C GLU A 71 -4.49 -4.23 -6.37
N ARG A 72 -3.27 -4.77 -6.52
CA ARG A 72 -2.22 -4.67 -5.49
C ARG A 72 -1.86 -3.21 -5.21
N LEU A 73 -1.70 -2.41 -6.27
CA LEU A 73 -1.41 -0.98 -6.15
C LEU A 73 -2.56 -0.22 -5.46
N ARG A 74 -3.81 -0.55 -5.80
CA ARG A 74 -5.01 0.03 -5.16
C ARG A 74 -4.99 -0.24 -3.66
N THR A 75 -4.76 -1.50 -3.28
CA THR A 75 -4.71 -1.92 -1.88
C THR A 75 -3.60 -1.20 -1.11
N ALA A 76 -2.40 -1.10 -1.69
CA ALA A 76 -1.27 -0.40 -1.07
C ALA A 76 -1.54 1.10 -0.88
N LEU A 77 -2.05 1.79 -1.91
CA LEU A 77 -2.37 3.23 -1.81
C LEU A 77 -3.51 3.50 -0.82
N GLU A 78 -4.48 2.60 -0.70
CA GLU A 78 -5.54 2.73 0.31
C GLU A 78 -5.01 2.54 1.73
N ALA A 79 -4.07 1.60 1.94
CA ALA A 79 -3.41 1.42 3.23
C ALA A 79 -2.58 2.66 3.61
N GLU A 80 -1.78 3.19 2.68
CA GLU A 80 -0.99 4.42 2.88
C GLU A 80 -1.89 5.61 3.26
N ARG A 81 -3.01 5.80 2.57
CA ARG A 81 -3.97 6.87 2.87
C ARG A 81 -4.59 6.73 4.26
N ARG A 82 -4.99 5.50 4.63
CA ARG A 82 -5.53 5.20 5.98
C ARG A 82 -4.49 5.49 7.05
N LEU A 83 -3.27 4.97 6.90
CA LEU A 83 -2.17 5.20 7.83
C LEU A 83 -1.87 6.70 7.99
N THR A 84 -1.80 7.45 6.89
CA THR A 84 -1.55 8.90 6.93
C THR A 84 -2.67 9.65 7.65
N SER A 85 -3.93 9.28 7.38
CA SER A 85 -5.11 9.86 8.03
C SER A 85 -5.12 9.57 9.53
N ASP A 86 -4.92 8.31 9.91
CA ASP A 86 -4.94 7.85 11.29
C ASP A 86 -3.79 8.47 12.09
N ALA A 87 -2.59 8.49 11.52
CA ALA A 87 -1.43 9.18 12.10
C ALA A 87 -1.72 10.67 12.37
N ALA A 88 -2.30 11.37 11.39
CA ALA A 88 -2.64 12.79 11.55
C ALA A 88 -3.66 13.02 12.67
N HIS A 89 -4.67 12.15 12.79
CA HIS A 89 -5.65 12.20 13.86
C HIS A 89 -5.05 11.90 15.24
N GLU A 90 -4.28 10.81 15.35
CA GLU A 90 -3.65 10.37 16.60
C GLU A 90 -2.59 11.37 17.11
N ILE A 91 -1.91 12.10 16.23
CA ILE A 91 -0.95 13.16 16.62
C ILE A 91 -1.66 14.45 17.04
N ARG A 92 -2.80 14.80 16.42
CA ARG A 92 -3.51 16.06 16.71
C ARG A 92 -3.98 16.14 18.16
N THR A 93 -4.47 15.04 18.72
CA THR A 93 -4.98 14.96 20.09
C THR A 93 -3.91 15.25 21.16
N PRO A 94 -2.77 14.54 21.22
CA PRO A 94 -1.71 14.83 22.18
C PRO A 94 -1.06 16.19 21.93
N LEU A 95 -1.04 16.70 20.69
CA LEU A 95 -0.55 18.05 20.39
C LEU A 95 -1.46 19.14 20.98
N ALA A 96 -2.78 18.96 20.90
CA ALA A 96 -3.75 19.86 21.54
C ALA A 96 -3.62 19.85 23.07
N SER A 97 -3.43 18.65 23.65
CA SER A 97 -3.15 18.47 25.08
C SER A 97 -1.86 19.19 25.50
N LEU A 98 -0.76 18.98 24.75
CA LEU A 98 0.53 19.63 24.97
C LEU A 98 0.38 21.15 25.00
N ARG A 99 -0.30 21.72 23.99
CA ARG A 99 -0.54 23.17 23.91
C ARG A 99 -1.31 23.68 25.12
N THR A 100 -2.35 22.96 25.54
CA THR A 100 -3.17 23.31 26.70
C THR A 100 -2.34 23.32 27.98
N HIS A 101 -1.57 22.25 28.24
CA HIS A 101 -0.74 22.13 29.43
C HIS A 101 0.40 23.14 29.47
N ALA A 102 1.03 23.42 28.32
CA ALA A 102 2.03 24.49 28.21
C ALA A 102 1.43 25.86 28.53
N GLN A 103 0.22 26.14 28.03
CA GLN A 103 -0.44 27.43 28.28
C GLN A 103 -0.87 27.61 29.74
N VAL A 104 -1.31 26.53 30.40
CA VAL A 104 -1.57 26.52 31.85
C VAL A 104 -0.30 26.75 32.64
N ALA A 105 0.80 26.07 32.29
CA ALA A 105 2.09 26.24 32.96
C ALA A 105 2.63 27.68 32.85
N LEU A 106 2.51 28.29 31.66
CA LEU A 106 2.96 29.66 31.38
C LEU A 106 2.13 30.73 32.12
N ARG A 107 0.84 30.48 32.37
CA ARG A 107 -0.05 31.43 33.05
C ARG A 107 -0.14 31.23 34.56
N SER A 108 0.43 30.14 35.08
CA SER A 108 0.32 29.79 36.48
C SER A 108 1.40 30.47 37.32
N GLU A 109 0.99 31.33 38.25
CA GLU A 109 1.86 31.91 39.29
C GLU A 109 2.13 30.91 40.44
N ASN A 110 1.38 29.81 40.51
CA ASN A 110 1.58 28.77 41.51
C ASN A 110 2.68 27.78 41.08
N PRO A 111 3.77 27.62 41.85
CA PRO A 111 4.86 26.70 41.52
C PRO A 111 4.44 25.25 41.34
N LYS A 112 3.45 24.77 42.12
CA LYS A 112 2.94 23.40 42.01
C LYS A 112 2.17 23.17 40.71
N ALA A 113 1.37 24.13 40.29
CA ALA A 113 0.63 24.04 39.04
C ALA A 113 1.54 24.19 37.81
N HIS A 114 2.58 25.02 37.91
CA HIS A 114 3.64 25.11 36.90
C HIS A 114 4.36 23.77 36.71
N ALA A 115 4.82 23.15 37.80
CA ALA A 115 5.48 21.84 37.75
C ALA A 115 4.57 20.73 37.17
N ARG A 116 3.28 20.72 37.53
CA ARG A 116 2.31 19.77 36.95
C ARG A 116 2.12 19.98 35.44
N GLY A 117 2.03 21.22 34.99
CA GLY A 117 1.90 21.54 33.57
C GLY A 117 3.12 21.09 32.76
N LEU A 118 4.34 21.31 33.28
CA LEU A 118 5.57 20.80 32.66
C LEU A 118 5.60 19.27 32.59
N LEU A 119 5.18 18.57 33.66
CA LEU A 119 5.08 17.10 33.65
C LEU A 119 4.06 16.59 32.62
N GLN A 120 2.97 17.32 32.38
CA GLN A 120 1.96 16.96 31.38
C GLN A 120 2.46 17.25 29.96
N VAL A 121 3.23 18.33 29.76
CA VAL A 121 3.93 18.60 28.49
C VAL A 121 4.91 17.47 28.18
N SER A 122 5.77 17.10 29.13
CA SER A 122 6.73 16.00 28.96
C SER A 122 6.03 14.68 28.60
N ARG A 123 4.95 14.31 29.28
CA ARG A 123 4.15 13.12 28.92
C ARG A 123 3.52 13.18 27.54
N SER A 124 3.10 14.37 27.09
CA SER A 124 2.52 14.54 25.76
C SER A 124 3.60 14.40 24.67
N VAL A 125 4.81 14.89 24.92
CA VAL A 125 5.97 14.69 24.03
C VAL A 125 6.31 13.21 23.94
N GLU A 126 6.41 12.50 25.07
CA GLU A 126 6.72 11.07 25.09
C GLU A 126 5.70 10.28 24.25
N ARG A 127 4.41 10.56 24.43
CA ARG A 127 3.35 9.91 23.65
C ARG A 127 3.47 10.17 22.14
N ILE A 128 3.82 11.40 21.74
CA ILE A 128 4.05 11.73 20.33
C ILE A 128 5.27 10.98 19.79
N SER A 129 6.35 10.88 20.57
CA SER A 129 7.55 10.11 20.20
C SER A 129 7.23 8.63 19.97
N THR A 130 6.51 7.99 20.92
CA THR A 130 6.09 6.59 20.76
C THR A 130 5.20 6.37 19.53
N LEU A 131 4.24 7.27 19.26
CA LEU A 131 3.42 7.18 18.05
C LEU A 131 4.26 7.30 16.77
N MET A 132 5.26 8.18 16.76
CA MET A 132 6.16 8.34 15.62
C MET A 132 6.99 7.06 15.38
N GLU A 133 7.51 6.46 16.45
CA GLU A 133 8.24 5.19 16.37
C GLU A 133 7.35 4.07 15.82
N GLN A 134 6.09 3.98 16.26
CA GLN A 134 5.13 3.01 15.75
C GLN A 134 4.84 3.21 14.25
N ILE A 135 4.65 4.46 13.81
CA ILE A 135 4.43 4.78 12.39
C ILE A 135 5.65 4.38 11.56
N LEU A 136 6.87 4.69 12.03
CA LEU A 136 8.11 4.33 11.33
C LEU A 136 8.35 2.81 11.29
N LEU A 137 7.92 2.08 12.32
CA LEU A 137 7.96 0.62 12.34
C LEU A 137 6.98 0.03 11.32
N LEU A 138 5.73 0.49 11.32
CA LEU A 138 4.70 0.08 10.35
C LEU A 138 5.15 0.33 8.91
N ALA A 139 5.67 1.52 8.61
CA ALA A 139 6.17 1.87 7.28
C ALA A 139 7.35 0.99 6.80
N ARG A 140 8.10 0.38 7.72
CA ARG A 140 9.17 -0.59 7.38
C ARG A 140 8.63 -1.99 7.12
N LEU A 141 7.53 -2.37 7.77
CA LEU A 141 6.90 -3.68 7.62
C LEU A 141 6.10 -3.82 6.31
N ASP A 142 5.67 -2.71 5.71
CA ASP A 142 5.00 -2.69 4.39
C ASP A 142 5.94 -2.98 3.20
N GLY A 143 7.26 -3.12 3.41
CA GLY A 143 8.21 -3.59 2.40
C GLY A 143 8.33 -5.11 2.34
N ASP A 144 9.14 -5.64 1.42
CA ASP A 144 9.52 -7.07 1.25
C ASP A 144 10.06 -7.78 2.52
N ALA A 145 10.05 -7.12 3.69
CA ALA A 145 10.38 -7.68 5.00
C ALA A 145 9.49 -8.86 5.42
N LEU A 146 8.32 -9.05 4.78
CA LEU A 146 7.50 -10.25 4.98
C LEU A 146 8.06 -11.52 4.30
N LEU A 147 9.19 -11.42 3.60
CA LEU A 147 9.99 -12.58 3.17
C LEU A 147 10.90 -13.13 4.29
N GLU A 148 10.67 -12.74 5.54
CA GLU A 148 11.29 -13.43 6.67
C GLU A 148 10.78 -14.89 6.73
N GLN A 149 11.73 -15.83 6.88
CA GLN A 149 11.43 -17.24 6.97
C GLN A 149 10.65 -17.50 8.26
N PHE A 150 9.36 -17.77 8.15
CA PHE A 150 8.56 -18.21 9.28
C PHE A 150 9.15 -19.49 9.89
N HIS A 151 9.30 -19.50 11.21
CA HIS A 151 9.76 -20.66 11.95
C HIS A 151 8.68 -21.07 12.97
N PRO A 152 8.55 -22.37 13.27
CA PRO A 152 7.66 -22.82 14.34
C PRO A 152 8.04 -22.16 15.68
N VAL A 153 7.05 -21.57 16.35
CA VAL A 153 7.22 -20.93 17.67
C VAL A 153 6.34 -21.64 18.69
N ASN A 154 6.88 -21.93 19.88
CA ASN A 154 6.09 -22.42 21.01
C ASN A 154 5.38 -21.24 21.68
N LEU A 155 4.06 -21.15 21.46
CA LEU A 155 3.24 -20.07 22.00
C LEU A 155 3.15 -20.08 23.53
N ALA A 156 3.25 -21.23 24.19
CA ALA A 156 3.21 -21.30 25.65
C ALA A 156 4.45 -20.63 26.24
N THR A 157 5.64 -20.97 25.73
CA THR A 157 6.91 -20.35 26.18
C THR A 157 6.94 -18.85 25.88
N LEU A 158 6.43 -18.45 24.70
CA LEU A 158 6.34 -17.03 24.36
C LEU A 158 5.41 -16.28 25.33
N ALA A 159 4.24 -16.84 25.62
CA ALA A 159 3.28 -16.24 26.53
C ALA A 159 3.83 -16.12 27.96
N GLU A 160 4.53 -17.15 28.46
CA GLU A 160 5.19 -17.12 29.77
C GLU A 160 6.27 -16.04 29.86
N ASN A 161 7.07 -15.86 28.81
CA ASN A 161 8.10 -14.81 28.75
C ASN A 161 7.46 -13.41 28.81
N VAL A 162 6.43 -13.17 28.00
CA VAL A 162 5.71 -11.89 27.98
C VAL A 162 5.02 -11.61 29.32
N LEU A 163 4.41 -12.62 29.94
CA LEU A 163 3.82 -12.51 31.27
C LEU A 163 4.86 -12.13 32.33
N SER A 164 6.05 -12.70 32.25
CA SER A 164 7.15 -12.38 33.17
C SER A 164 7.65 -10.94 33.00
N GLU A 165 7.72 -10.44 31.78
CA GLU A 165 8.07 -9.04 31.50
C GLU A 165 7.01 -8.06 32.02
N LEU A 166 5.73 -8.39 31.83
CA LEU A 166 4.62 -7.52 32.22
C LEU A 166 4.23 -7.62 33.69
N ALA A 167 4.68 -8.65 34.42
CA ALA A 167 4.32 -8.91 35.81
C ALA A 167 4.51 -7.69 36.72
N ARG A 168 5.61 -6.95 36.54
CA ARG A 168 5.90 -5.76 37.37
C ARG A 168 4.89 -4.64 37.15
N GLN A 169 4.54 -4.38 35.89
CA GLN A 169 3.55 -3.35 35.54
C GLN A 169 2.13 -3.77 35.96
N ALA A 170 1.83 -5.06 35.95
CA ALA A 170 0.56 -5.60 36.38
C ALA A 170 0.36 -5.43 37.90
N ILE A 171 1.39 -5.72 38.69
CA ILE A 171 1.40 -5.49 40.14
C ILE A 171 1.20 -3.99 40.45
N ASP A 172 1.92 -3.11 39.76
CA ASP A 172 1.80 -1.65 39.95
C ASP A 172 0.39 -1.11 39.64
N LYS A 173 -0.40 -1.86 38.86
CA LYS A 173 -1.76 -1.50 38.44
C LYS A 173 -2.84 -2.35 39.09
N ASP A 174 -2.49 -3.23 40.02
CA ASP A 174 -3.41 -4.18 40.66
C ASP A 174 -4.18 -5.06 39.66
N ILE A 175 -3.47 -5.52 38.61
CA ILE A 175 -4.01 -6.38 37.56
C ILE A 175 -3.47 -7.80 37.73
N GLU A 176 -4.36 -8.79 37.80
CA GLU A 176 -4.00 -10.20 37.81
C GLU A 176 -3.78 -10.70 36.37
N LEU A 177 -2.64 -11.34 36.13
CA LEU A 177 -2.32 -11.99 34.86
C LEU A 177 -2.33 -13.51 35.05
N SER A 178 -3.11 -14.23 34.25
CA SER A 178 -3.18 -15.70 34.26
C SER A 178 -3.05 -16.28 32.86
N LEU A 179 -2.32 -17.39 32.73
CA LEU A 179 -2.24 -18.20 31.52
C LEU A 179 -3.07 -19.46 31.72
N HIS A 180 -4.12 -19.63 30.92
CA HIS A 180 -4.90 -20.86 30.90
C HIS A 180 -4.35 -21.74 29.77
N GLN A 181 -3.82 -22.92 30.15
CA GLN A 181 -3.32 -23.94 29.22
C GLN A 181 -4.43 -24.88 28.77
#